data_AF-A0A1T5G8T4-F1
#
_entry.id   AF-A0A1T5G8T4-F1
#
_cell.length_a   1.000
_cell.length_b   1.000
_cell.length_c   1.000
_cell.angle_alpha   90.00
_cell.angle_beta   90.00
_cell.angle_gamma   90.00
#
_symmetry.space_group_name_H-M   'P 1'
#
loop_
_entity.id
_entity.type
_entity.pdbx_description
1 polymer ?
#
loop_
_entity_poly.entity_id
_entity_poly.type
_entity_poly.pdbx_seq_one_letter_code
_entity_poly.pdbx_strand_id
1 'polypeptide(L)'
;MNAREYLEILHVAERLKDTPRHCTTTKRRTESVAEHSWRISLMAFLLRHEFPDIDINKVVDMCLIHDLGECFTGDIPTFLKTDADREIEDNFLDQWVKSLPAELSRDFTDLYKEMDAQETKEAKLYKSLDKLEALIQHNESPIDTWAENEYELNKTYAFDVVAFSTWLTELREAILDETIQKIETEG
;
A
#
# COMPACT_ATOMS: atom_id res chain seq x y z
N MET A 1 21.36 -17.01 -4.75
CA MET A 1 21.72 -15.60 -4.54
C MET A 1 23.02 -15.53 -3.74
N ASN A 2 23.97 -14.70 -4.16
CA ASN A 2 25.18 -14.38 -3.38
C ASN A 2 25.03 -13.02 -2.65
N ALA A 3 25.96 -12.70 -1.75
CA ALA A 3 25.87 -11.49 -0.92
C ALA A 3 25.89 -10.17 -1.73
N ARG A 4 26.55 -10.16 -2.89
CA ARG A 4 26.60 -8.97 -3.74
C ARG A 4 25.27 -8.75 -4.45
N GLU A 5 24.69 -9.80 -5.02
CA GLU A 5 23.34 -9.76 -5.61
C GLU A 5 22.32 -9.28 -4.58
N TYR A 6 22.40 -9.79 -3.34
CA TYR A 6 21.55 -9.34 -2.24
C TYR A 6 21.66 -7.83 -1.96
N LEU A 7 22.89 -7.31 -1.89
CA LEU A 7 23.11 -5.87 -1.71
C LEU A 7 22.59 -5.04 -2.88
N GLU A 8 22.77 -5.51 -4.11
CA GLU A 8 22.27 -4.83 -5.32
C GLU A 8 20.73 -4.70 -5.29
N ILE A 9 20.02 -5.73 -4.83
CA ILE A 9 18.56 -5.67 -4.62
C ILE A 9 18.21 -4.63 -3.55
N LEU A 10 18.89 -4.67 -2.40
CA LEU A 10 18.63 -3.73 -1.31
C LEU A 10 18.92 -2.27 -1.70
N HIS A 11 19.95 -2.01 -2.51
CA HIS A 11 20.25 -0.68 -3.01
C HIS A 11 19.16 -0.12 -3.93
N VAL A 12 18.40 -0.98 -4.61
CA VAL A 12 17.22 -0.55 -5.38
C VAL A 12 16.05 -0.27 -4.43
N ALA A 13 15.73 -1.21 -3.55
CA ALA A 13 14.61 -1.08 -2.61
C ALA A 13 14.77 0.12 -1.65
N GLU A 14 16.01 0.49 -1.30
CA GLU A 14 16.30 1.61 -0.41
C GLU A 14 15.75 2.96 -0.93
N ARG A 15 15.59 3.10 -2.24
CA ARG A 15 15.01 4.29 -2.87
C ARG A 15 13.60 4.63 -2.34
N LEU A 16 12.81 3.62 -1.94
CA LEU A 16 11.48 3.84 -1.37
C LEU A 16 11.50 4.65 -0.06
N LYS A 17 12.64 4.73 0.62
CA LYS A 17 12.78 5.59 1.82
C LYS A 17 12.72 7.07 1.47
N ASP A 18 13.16 7.42 0.27
CA ASP A 18 13.19 8.79 -0.26
C ASP A 18 12.07 9.04 -1.29
N THR A 19 11.24 8.04 -1.61
CA THR A 19 10.04 8.22 -2.45
C THR A 19 8.90 8.77 -1.58
N PRO A 20 8.51 10.05 -1.72
CA PRO A 20 7.46 10.65 -0.91
C PRO A 20 6.08 10.25 -1.42
N ARG A 21 5.14 10.02 -0.50
CA ARG A 21 3.71 9.87 -0.78
C ARG A 21 2.98 11.21 -0.73
N HIS A 22 1.71 11.24 -1.11
CA HIS A 22 0.88 12.44 -0.98
C HIS A 22 0.62 12.82 0.50
N CYS A 23 0.42 11.83 1.36
CA CYS A 23 0.03 12.06 2.75
C CYS A 23 1.17 12.63 3.60
N THR A 24 0.81 13.28 4.70
CA THR A 24 1.78 13.75 5.71
C THR A 24 1.54 13.07 7.05
N THR A 25 2.60 12.92 7.83
CA THR A 25 2.49 12.57 9.25
C THR A 25 1.82 13.71 10.03
N THR A 26 1.36 13.45 11.26
CA THR A 26 0.81 14.50 12.15
C THR A 26 1.76 15.70 12.36
N LYS A 27 3.07 15.49 12.20
CA LYS A 27 4.10 16.55 12.28
C LYS A 27 4.42 17.21 10.94
N ARG A 28 3.59 17.00 9.91
CA ARG A 28 3.71 17.57 8.56
C ARG A 28 4.92 17.12 7.74
N ARG A 29 5.61 16.05 8.16
CA ARG A 29 6.59 15.40 7.29
C ARG A 29 5.85 14.51 6.31
N THR A 30 6.13 14.65 5.02
CA THR A 30 5.63 13.75 3.98
C THR A 30 6.05 12.32 4.28
N GLU A 31 5.07 11.41 4.30
CA GLU A 31 5.31 9.97 4.45
C GLU A 31 6.13 9.46 3.26
N SER A 32 7.00 8.46 3.47
CA SER A 32 7.61 7.73 2.35
C SER A 32 6.96 6.38 2.09
N VAL A 33 7.10 5.87 0.87
CA VAL A 33 6.57 4.57 0.45
C VAL A 33 7.08 3.44 1.34
N ALA A 34 8.33 3.52 1.81
CA ALA A 34 8.88 2.55 2.76
C ALA A 34 8.17 2.58 4.13
N GLU A 35 7.75 3.76 4.60
CA GLU A 35 7.03 3.92 5.87
C GLU A 35 5.59 3.38 5.77
N HIS A 36 4.93 3.67 4.65
CA HIS A 36 3.63 3.09 4.29
C HIS A 36 3.70 1.55 4.28
N SER A 37 4.64 0.99 3.51
CA SER A 37 4.87 -0.45 3.40
C SER A 37 5.13 -1.12 4.74
N TRP A 38 5.90 -0.48 5.62
CA TRP A 38 6.09 -0.94 7.01
C TRP A 38 4.79 -0.96 7.79
N ARG A 39 3.98 0.11 7.70
CA ARG A 39 2.75 0.24 8.49
C ARG A 39 1.67 -0.74 8.05
N ILE A 40 1.49 -0.98 6.76
CA ILE A 40 0.54 -2.00 6.28
C ILE A 40 0.99 -3.42 6.66
N SER A 41 2.30 -3.68 6.71
CA SER A 41 2.86 -4.96 7.19
C SER A 41 2.59 -5.15 8.68
N LEU A 42 2.71 -4.07 9.48
CA LEU A 42 2.32 -4.08 10.89
C LEU A 42 0.82 -4.33 11.06
N MET A 43 -0.04 -3.71 10.24
CA MET A 43 -1.48 -3.95 10.24
C MET A 43 -1.78 -5.43 9.96
N ALA A 44 -1.19 -6.02 8.91
CA ALA A 44 -1.35 -7.44 8.59
C ALA A 44 -0.96 -8.35 9.77
N PHE A 45 0.19 -8.07 10.39
CA PHE A 45 0.66 -8.81 11.56
C PHE A 45 -0.32 -8.75 12.74
N LEU A 46 -0.90 -7.58 13.02
CA LEU A 46 -1.83 -7.38 14.14
C LEU A 46 -3.18 -8.09 13.91
N LEU A 47 -3.59 -8.26 12.65
CA LEU A 47 -4.88 -8.89 12.29
C LEU A 47 -4.85 -10.41 12.19
N ARG A 48 -3.71 -11.05 12.47
CA ARG A 48 -3.55 -12.50 12.29
C ARG A 48 -4.53 -13.40 13.04
N HIS A 49 -5.12 -12.89 14.13
CA HIS A 49 -6.12 -13.62 14.91
C HIS A 49 -7.55 -13.36 14.44
N GLU A 50 -7.79 -12.25 13.74
CA GLU A 50 -9.07 -11.91 13.12
C GLU A 50 -9.28 -12.67 11.79
N PHE A 51 -8.18 -13.09 11.15
CA PHE A 51 -8.20 -13.85 9.89
C PHE A 51 -7.44 -15.18 10.01
N PRO A 52 -7.92 -16.15 10.81
CA PRO A 52 -7.20 -17.41 11.07
C PRO A 52 -7.08 -18.32 9.83
N ASP A 53 -7.91 -18.11 8.80
CA ASP A 53 -7.91 -18.89 7.55
C ASP A 53 -7.11 -18.24 6.42
N ILE A 54 -6.36 -17.15 6.70
CA ILE A 54 -5.55 -16.42 5.71
C ILE A 54 -4.07 -16.61 6.08
N ASP A 55 -3.22 -16.87 5.09
CA ASP A 55 -1.76 -16.89 5.31
C ASP A 55 -1.23 -15.47 5.48
N ILE A 56 -1.12 -15.05 6.74
CA ILE A 56 -0.66 -13.70 7.09
C ILE A 56 0.81 -13.48 6.72
N ASN A 57 1.65 -14.51 6.70
CA ASN A 57 3.04 -14.32 6.27
C ASN A 57 3.07 -13.93 4.78
N LYS A 58 2.24 -14.59 3.95
CA LYS A 58 2.09 -14.19 2.55
C LYS A 58 1.54 -12.76 2.42
N VAL A 59 0.57 -12.37 3.24
CA VAL A 59 0.02 -10.99 3.22
C VAL A 59 1.11 -9.98 3.59
N VAL A 60 1.95 -10.27 4.59
CA VAL A 60 3.11 -9.45 4.93
C VAL A 60 4.11 -9.38 3.78
N ASP A 61 4.39 -10.50 3.10
CA ASP A 61 5.26 -10.51 1.92
C ASP A 61 4.70 -9.62 0.80
N MET A 62 3.38 -9.71 0.52
CA MET A 62 2.71 -8.82 -0.44
C MET A 62 2.83 -7.35 -0.03
N CYS A 63 2.57 -7.02 1.23
CA CYS A 63 2.71 -5.67 1.78
C CYS A 63 4.14 -5.12 1.60
N LEU A 64 5.17 -5.95 1.81
CA LEU A 64 6.56 -5.52 1.69
C LEU A 64 6.99 -5.20 0.25
N ILE A 65 6.37 -5.84 -0.75
CA ILE A 65 6.81 -5.73 -2.15
C ILE A 65 5.88 -4.89 -3.03
N HIS A 66 4.67 -4.54 -2.55
CA HIS A 66 3.62 -4.03 -3.43
C HIS A 66 4.00 -2.77 -4.22
N ASP A 67 4.71 -1.84 -3.60
CA ASP A 67 5.12 -0.57 -4.23
C ASP A 67 6.60 -0.57 -4.67
N LEU A 68 7.25 -1.73 -4.83
CA LEU A 68 8.65 -1.77 -5.32
C LEU A 68 8.80 -1.22 -6.75
N GLY A 69 7.72 -1.14 -7.54
CA GLY A 69 7.72 -0.44 -8.83
C GLY A 69 8.07 1.04 -8.70
N GLU A 70 7.70 1.66 -7.58
CA GLU A 70 7.91 3.09 -7.31
C GLU A 70 9.39 3.43 -7.06
N CYS A 71 10.27 2.43 -6.94
CA CYS A 71 11.73 2.61 -7.01
C CYS A 71 12.21 3.20 -8.35
N PHE A 72 11.38 3.12 -9.41
CA PHE A 72 11.74 3.51 -10.77
C PHE A 72 10.96 4.75 -11.26
N THR A 73 9.70 4.86 -10.87
CA THR A 73 8.77 5.92 -11.33
C THR A 73 8.48 6.98 -10.27
N GLY A 74 8.70 6.67 -8.99
CA GLY A 74 8.19 7.44 -7.85
C GLY A 74 6.70 7.15 -7.57
N ASP A 75 6.18 7.64 -6.43
CA ASP A 75 4.75 7.53 -6.11
C ASP A 75 3.96 8.59 -6.89
N ILE A 76 2.92 8.14 -7.58
CA ILE A 76 1.94 8.99 -8.25
C ILE A 76 0.61 8.78 -7.53
N PRO A 77 0.03 9.85 -6.92
CA PRO A 77 -1.21 9.72 -6.15
C PRO A 77 -2.31 9.04 -6.96
N THR A 78 -3.09 8.17 -6.30
CA THR A 78 -4.10 7.32 -6.98
C THR A 78 -5.07 8.12 -7.87
N PHE A 79 -5.43 9.35 -7.46
CA PHE A 79 -6.33 10.22 -8.22
C PHE A 79 -5.67 10.97 -9.40
N LEU A 80 -4.35 10.87 -9.55
CA LEU A 80 -3.56 11.40 -10.68
C LEU A 80 -3.00 10.30 -11.59
N LYS A 81 -2.78 9.08 -11.07
CA LYS A 81 -2.13 7.97 -11.77
C LYS A 81 -2.95 7.49 -12.97
N THR A 82 -2.39 7.62 -14.17
CA THR A 82 -3.01 7.17 -15.43
C THR A 82 -2.66 5.72 -15.76
N ASP A 83 -3.37 5.12 -16.73
CA ASP A 83 -3.03 3.77 -17.19
C ASP A 83 -1.65 3.71 -17.85
N ALA A 84 -1.24 4.77 -18.55
CA ALA A 84 0.10 4.86 -19.13
C ALA A 84 1.19 4.91 -18.05
N ASP A 85 0.94 5.58 -16.92
CA ASP A 85 1.89 5.60 -15.80
C ASP A 85 2.03 4.19 -15.18
N ARG A 86 0.91 3.47 -15.02
CA ARG A 86 0.90 2.07 -14.55
C ARG A 86 1.69 1.15 -15.47
N GLU A 87 1.45 1.22 -16.78
CA GLU A 87 2.17 0.40 -17.76
C GLU A 87 3.68 0.65 -17.75
N ILE A 88 4.11 1.90 -17.54
CA ILE A 88 5.53 2.25 -17.44
C ILE A 88 6.14 1.65 -16.17
N GLU A 89 5.47 1.80 -15.04
CA GLU A 89 5.91 1.24 -13.75
C GLU A 89 6.01 -0.28 -13.80
N ASP A 90 4.96 -0.95 -14.28
CA ASP A 90 4.89 -2.40 -14.44
C ASP A 90 6.03 -2.92 -15.33
N ASN A 91 6.36 -2.21 -16.41
CA ASN A 91 7.45 -2.59 -17.30
C ASN A 91 8.83 -2.46 -16.63
N PHE A 92 9.07 -1.41 -15.84
CA PHE A 92 10.33 -1.29 -15.09
C PHE A 92 10.43 -2.34 -13.99
N LEU A 93 9.35 -2.57 -13.26
CA LEU A 93 9.26 -3.58 -12.21
C LEU A 93 9.49 -4.98 -12.79
N ASP A 94 8.83 -5.35 -13.87
CA ASP A 94 8.98 -6.64 -14.55
C ASP A 94 10.41 -6.86 -15.04
N GLN A 95 11.05 -5.85 -15.64
CA GLN A 95 12.45 -5.93 -16.04
C GLN A 95 13.39 -6.16 -14.84
N TRP A 96 13.16 -5.46 -13.73
CA TRP A 96 13.95 -5.64 -12.53
C TRP A 96 13.73 -7.02 -11.89
N VAL A 97 12.47 -7.47 -11.77
CA VAL A 97 12.12 -8.80 -11.24
C VAL A 97 12.74 -9.91 -12.08
N LYS A 98 12.75 -9.78 -13.42
CA LYS A 98 13.42 -10.73 -14.33
C LYS A 98 14.94 -10.74 -14.20
N SER A 99 15.54 -9.67 -13.68
CA SER A 99 16.97 -9.60 -13.43
C SER A 99 17.40 -10.28 -12.11
N LEU A 100 16.44 -10.58 -11.22
CA LEU A 100 16.71 -11.21 -9.93
C LEU A 100 17.16 -12.68 -10.08
N PRO A 101 17.84 -13.26 -9.07
CA PRO A 101 18.12 -14.69 -9.03
C PRO A 101 16.84 -15.52 -9.27
N ALA A 102 16.96 -16.60 -10.03
CA ALA A 102 15.81 -17.32 -10.62
C ALA A 102 14.71 -17.74 -9.62
N GLU A 103 15.07 -18.15 -8.40
CA GLU A 103 14.09 -18.50 -7.37
C GLU A 103 13.31 -17.27 -6.90
N LEU A 104 14.02 -16.17 -6.58
CA LEU A 104 13.40 -14.92 -6.13
C LEU A 104 12.56 -14.27 -7.23
N SER A 105 13.05 -14.31 -8.47
CA SER A 105 12.32 -13.82 -9.65
C SER A 105 10.97 -14.53 -9.81
N ARG A 106 10.95 -15.86 -9.64
CA ARG A 106 9.72 -16.66 -9.67
C ARG A 106 8.79 -16.29 -8.52
N ASP A 107 9.32 -16.23 -7.30
CA ASP A 107 8.50 -15.94 -6.11
C ASP A 107 7.84 -14.54 -6.22
N PHE A 108 8.58 -13.52 -6.66
CA PHE A 108 8.04 -12.18 -6.93
C PHE A 108 7.00 -12.21 -8.05
N THR A 109 7.29 -12.89 -9.17
CA THR A 109 6.37 -12.99 -10.30
C THR A 109 5.04 -13.64 -9.90
N ASP A 110 5.09 -14.69 -9.07
CA ASP A 110 3.89 -15.39 -8.62
C ASP A 110 3.08 -14.54 -7.63
N LEU A 111 3.75 -13.81 -6.72
CA LEU A 111 3.08 -12.87 -5.82
C LEU A 111 2.43 -11.71 -6.58
N TYR A 112 3.12 -11.06 -7.50
CA TYR A 112 2.53 -9.95 -8.28
C TYR A 112 1.32 -10.42 -9.09
N LYS A 113 1.38 -11.59 -9.74
CA LYS A 113 0.21 -12.15 -10.44
C LYS A 113 -0.98 -12.39 -9.50
N GLU A 114 -0.72 -12.91 -8.30
CA GLU A 114 -1.77 -13.14 -7.31
C GLU A 114 -2.38 -11.81 -6.82
N MET A 115 -1.53 -10.82 -6.59
CA MET A 115 -1.90 -9.47 -6.19
C MET A 115 -2.73 -8.75 -7.27
N ASP A 116 -2.34 -8.84 -8.54
CA ASP A 116 -3.05 -8.22 -9.66
C ASP A 116 -4.44 -8.85 -9.88
N ALA A 117 -4.53 -10.18 -9.73
CA ALA A 117 -5.79 -10.91 -9.91
C ALA A 117 -6.81 -10.60 -8.81
N GLN A 118 -6.36 -10.32 -7.59
CA GLN A 118 -7.22 -10.04 -6.42
C GLN A 118 -8.29 -11.12 -6.15
N GLU A 119 -7.98 -12.38 -6.48
CA GLU A 119 -8.92 -13.49 -6.33
C GLU A 119 -8.82 -14.15 -4.94
N THR A 120 -7.58 -14.30 -4.43
CA THR A 120 -7.29 -14.97 -3.15
C THR A 120 -7.66 -14.10 -1.95
N LYS A 121 -7.81 -14.73 -0.77
CA LYS A 121 -8.13 -13.98 0.45
C LYS A 121 -6.94 -13.11 0.88
N GLU A 122 -5.73 -13.58 0.65
CA GLU A 122 -4.47 -12.89 0.88
C GLU A 122 -4.37 -11.65 0.00
N ALA A 123 -4.63 -11.80 -1.31
CA ALA A 123 -4.63 -10.70 -2.27
C ALA A 123 -5.68 -9.62 -1.90
N LYS A 124 -6.88 -10.05 -1.51
CA LYS A 124 -7.94 -9.12 -1.06
C LYS A 124 -7.58 -8.42 0.26
N LEU A 125 -6.94 -9.14 1.18
CA LEU A 125 -6.54 -8.57 2.46
C LEU A 125 -5.44 -7.53 2.29
N TYR A 126 -4.32 -7.82 1.61
CA TYR A 126 -3.26 -6.81 1.44
C TYR A 126 -3.81 -5.55 0.77
N LYS A 127 -4.66 -5.70 -0.27
CA LYS A 127 -5.21 -4.54 -0.98
C LYS A 127 -6.12 -3.70 -0.11
N SER A 128 -6.88 -4.35 0.78
CA SER A 128 -7.67 -3.65 1.78
C SER A 128 -6.78 -2.87 2.73
N LEU A 129 -5.69 -3.46 3.21
CA LEU A 129 -4.77 -2.79 4.14
C LEU A 129 -4.07 -1.59 3.49
N ASP A 130 -3.57 -1.74 2.26
CA ASP A 130 -3.02 -0.65 1.43
C ASP A 130 -3.98 0.55 1.36
N LYS A 131 -5.22 0.31 0.95
CA LYS A 131 -6.22 1.39 0.81
C LYS A 131 -6.68 1.97 2.15
N LEU A 132 -6.85 1.13 3.19
CA LEU A 132 -7.30 1.59 4.51
C LEU A 132 -6.23 2.41 5.23
N GLU A 133 -4.96 2.05 5.08
CA GLU A 133 -3.85 2.80 5.69
C GLU A 133 -3.81 4.23 5.15
N ALA A 134 -3.98 4.42 3.84
CA ALA A 134 -4.03 5.76 3.24
C ALA A 134 -5.14 6.64 3.85
N LEU A 135 -6.29 6.07 4.21
CA LEU A 135 -7.39 6.78 4.87
C LEU A 135 -7.07 7.12 6.33
N ILE A 136 -6.47 6.16 7.06
CA ILE A 136 -6.01 6.36 8.44
C ILE A 136 -4.96 7.48 8.47
N GLN A 137 -3.98 7.45 7.57
CA GLN A 137 -2.93 8.47 7.49
C GLN A 137 -3.50 9.85 7.15
N HIS A 138 -4.55 9.94 6.33
CA HIS A 138 -5.28 11.19 6.10
C HIS A 138 -5.92 11.73 7.37
N ASN A 139 -6.63 10.88 8.13
CA ASN A 139 -7.26 11.29 9.40
C ASN A 139 -6.22 11.81 10.41
N GLU A 140 -5.01 11.23 10.42
CA GLU A 140 -3.88 11.68 11.25
C GLU A 140 -3.15 12.91 10.72
N SER A 141 -3.22 13.18 9.41
CA SER A 141 -2.66 14.36 8.77
C SER A 141 -3.41 15.63 9.23
N PRO A 142 -2.75 16.79 9.35
CA PRO A 142 -3.46 18.05 9.53
C PRO A 142 -4.42 18.32 8.36
N ILE A 143 -5.67 18.73 8.62
CA ILE A 143 -6.69 18.86 7.56
C ILE A 143 -6.32 19.90 6.49
N ASP A 144 -5.50 20.90 6.82
CA ASP A 144 -5.00 21.91 5.89
C ASP A 144 -4.00 21.36 4.87
N THR A 145 -3.57 20.10 5.02
CA THR A 145 -2.75 19.38 4.03
C THR A 145 -3.59 18.64 2.99
N TRP A 146 -4.90 18.50 3.21
CA TRP A 146 -5.80 17.81 2.28
C TRP A 146 -6.09 18.68 1.06
N ALA A 147 -6.06 18.07 -0.12
CA ALA A 147 -6.56 18.66 -1.35
C ALA A 147 -8.11 18.63 -1.39
N GLU A 148 -8.70 19.50 -2.20
CA GLU A 148 -10.16 19.68 -2.27
C GLU A 148 -10.90 18.38 -2.64
N ASN A 149 -10.32 17.55 -3.51
CA ASN A 149 -10.88 16.25 -3.90
C ASN A 149 -10.85 15.21 -2.75
N GLU A 150 -10.03 15.41 -1.74
CA GLU A 150 -9.79 14.42 -0.67
C GLU A 150 -10.91 14.41 0.37
N TYR A 151 -11.65 15.51 0.51
CA TYR A 151 -12.83 15.59 1.38
C TYR A 151 -13.91 14.57 0.99
N GLU A 152 -14.11 14.34 -0.31
CA GLU A 152 -15.07 13.35 -0.81
C GLU A 152 -14.43 11.99 -1.01
N LEU A 153 -13.17 11.95 -1.46
CA LEU A 153 -12.44 10.69 -1.63
C LEU A 153 -12.34 9.94 -0.29
N ASN A 154 -11.97 10.61 0.80
CA ASN A 154 -11.84 9.97 2.12
C ASN A 154 -13.19 9.45 2.66
N LYS A 155 -14.32 9.90 2.13
CA LYS A 155 -15.65 9.37 2.49
C LYS A 155 -16.07 8.14 1.70
N THR A 156 -15.57 7.98 0.48
CA THR A 156 -16.09 6.98 -0.48
C THR A 156 -15.08 5.88 -0.80
N TYR A 157 -13.79 6.17 -0.66
CA TYR A 157 -12.72 5.24 -1.03
C TYR A 157 -12.69 3.99 -0.15
N ALA A 158 -12.25 2.88 -0.75
CA ALA A 158 -11.99 1.57 -0.16
C ALA A 158 -13.20 0.71 0.28
N PHE A 159 -14.44 1.17 0.18
CA PHE A 159 -15.62 0.36 0.55
C PHE A 159 -15.78 -0.91 -0.30
N ASP A 160 -15.42 -0.84 -1.58
CA ASP A 160 -15.46 -1.95 -2.52
C ASP A 160 -14.48 -3.08 -2.14
N VAL A 161 -13.27 -2.72 -1.72
CA VAL A 161 -12.23 -3.71 -1.42
C VAL A 161 -12.41 -4.40 -0.06
N VAL A 162 -13.09 -3.76 0.89
CA VAL A 162 -13.33 -4.34 2.23
C VAL A 162 -14.58 -5.22 2.30
N ALA A 163 -15.47 -5.13 1.31
CA ALA A 163 -16.81 -5.72 1.33
C ALA A 163 -16.84 -7.26 1.48
N PHE A 164 -15.73 -7.95 1.26
CA PHE A 164 -15.64 -9.40 1.45
C PHE A 164 -15.53 -9.82 2.93
N SER A 165 -15.29 -8.87 3.84
CA SER A 165 -15.10 -9.11 5.27
C SER A 165 -15.95 -8.15 6.11
N THR A 166 -16.79 -8.70 6.98
CA THR A 166 -17.55 -7.90 7.96
C THR A 166 -16.61 -7.08 8.84
N TRP A 167 -15.51 -7.68 9.31
CA TRP A 167 -14.55 -6.99 10.18
C TRP A 167 -13.87 -5.81 9.48
N LEU A 168 -13.47 -5.95 8.21
CA LEU A 168 -12.87 -4.84 7.47
C LEU A 168 -13.90 -3.76 7.11
N THR A 169 -15.15 -4.16 6.91
CA THR A 169 -16.25 -3.22 6.67
C THR A 169 -16.50 -2.37 7.91
N GLU A 170 -16.57 -2.99 9.09
CA GLU A 170 -16.70 -2.28 10.39
C GLU A 170 -15.49 -1.35 10.65
N LEU A 171 -14.27 -1.80 10.35
CA LEU A 171 -13.08 -0.94 10.44
C LEU A 171 -13.21 0.27 9.49
N ARG A 172 -13.66 0.06 8.26
CA ARG A 172 -13.83 1.14 7.28
C ARG A 172 -14.89 2.15 7.73
N GLU A 173 -15.98 1.69 8.33
CA GLU A 173 -17.02 2.55 8.93
C GLU A 173 -16.45 3.37 10.08
N ALA A 174 -15.65 2.77 10.98
CA ALA A 174 -14.97 3.52 12.04
C ALA A 174 -14.02 4.60 11.50
N ILE A 175 -13.26 4.29 10.44
CA ILE A 175 -12.39 5.27 9.76
C ILE A 175 -13.23 6.40 9.13
N LEU A 176 -14.41 6.11 8.59
CA LEU A 176 -15.32 7.11 8.03
C LEU A 176 -15.84 8.05 9.12
N ASP A 177 -16.22 7.51 10.28
CA ASP A 177 -16.68 8.31 11.41
C ASP A 177 -15.58 9.29 11.87
N GLU A 178 -14.33 8.83 11.95
CA GLU A 178 -13.17 9.70 12.22
C GLU A 178 -13.00 10.79 11.15
N THR A 179 -13.13 10.44 9.86
CA THR A 179 -13.06 11.40 8.74
C THR A 179 -14.13 12.48 8.87
N ILE A 180 -15.39 12.09 9.14
CA ILE A 180 -16.51 13.04 9.28
C ILE A 180 -16.27 13.94 10.48
N GLN A 181 -15.90 13.37 11.62
CA GLN A 181 -15.62 14.14 12.84
C GLN A 181 -14.50 15.16 12.59
N LYS A 182 -13.41 14.76 11.92
CA LYS A 182 -12.29 15.65 11.61
C LYS A 182 -12.73 16.83 10.74
N ILE A 183 -13.49 16.58 9.67
CA ILE A 183 -14.03 17.62 8.79
C ILE A 183 -14.92 18.59 9.56
N GLU A 184 -15.78 18.09 10.46
CA GLU A 184 -16.67 18.95 11.26
C GLU A 184 -15.91 19.82 12.28
N THR A 185 -14.80 19.32 12.83
CA THR A 185 -14.06 20.01 13.90
C THR A 185 -12.92 20.89 13.41
N GLU A 186 -12.32 20.56 12.27
CA GLU A 186 -11.10 21.23 11.76
C GLU A 186 -11.30 21.91 10.40
N GLY A 187 -12.39 21.60 9.67
CA GLY A 187 -12.67 22.10 8.31
C GLY A 187 -13.36 23.46 8.22
#